data_AF-A0A966NAA0-F1
#
_entry.id   AF-A0A966NAA0-F1
#
_cell.length_a   1.000
_cell.length_b   1.000
_cell.length_c   1.000
_cell.angle_alpha   90.00
_cell.angle_beta   90.00
_cell.angle_gamma   90.00
#
_symmetry.space_group_name_H-M   'P 1'
#
loop_
_entity.id
_entity.type
_entity.pdbx_description
1 polymer ?
#
loop_
_entity_poly.entity_id
_entity_poly.type
_entity_poly.pdbx_seq_one_letter_code
_entity_poly.pdbx_strand_id
1 'polypeptide(L)'
;DGRMSGASGKVPAAIHLSPEAANLGPISKIKNGDLIRLDARSGELNILDENFGIRESRKKDLSENERGLGRELFNIFRENAADAKFGGGIT
;
A
#
# COMPACT_ATOMS: atom_id res chain seq x y z
N ASP A 1 1.50 1.02 -1.08
CA ASP A 1 1.97 -0.14 -1.86
C ASP A 1 2.28 0.20 -3.30
N GLY A 2 1.49 1.06 -3.94
CA GLY A 2 1.74 1.62 -5.27
C GLY A 2 2.80 2.74 -5.34
N ARG A 3 2.80 3.48 -6.46
CA ARG A 3 3.88 4.38 -6.90
C ARG A 3 3.40 5.66 -7.59
N MET A 4 4.30 6.62 -7.81
CA MET A 4 4.10 7.81 -8.67
C MET A 4 4.98 7.73 -9.93
N SER A 5 4.70 8.56 -10.96
CA SER A 5 5.66 8.79 -12.06
C SER A 5 6.94 9.35 -11.46
N GLY A 6 8.11 8.74 -11.73
CA GLY A 6 9.38 8.91 -10.99
C GLY A 6 10.03 10.30 -10.93
N ALA A 7 9.27 11.38 -11.09
CA ALA A 7 9.68 12.73 -10.79
C ALA A 7 9.53 13.03 -9.29
N SER A 8 10.56 13.61 -8.68
CA SER A 8 10.52 14.09 -7.31
C SER A 8 9.69 15.38 -7.23
N GLY A 9 8.55 15.32 -6.54
CA GLY A 9 7.75 16.50 -6.20
C GLY A 9 8.33 17.28 -5.01
N LYS A 10 7.80 18.47 -4.77
CA LYS A 10 8.14 19.29 -3.58
C LYS A 10 7.50 18.78 -2.28
N VAL A 11 6.57 17.83 -2.38
CA VAL A 11 5.82 17.27 -1.25
C VAL A 11 6.44 15.92 -0.87
N PRO A 12 6.73 15.65 0.41
CA PRO A 12 7.24 14.36 0.83
C PRO A 12 6.19 13.26 0.58
N ALA A 13 6.62 12.16 -0.03
CA ALA A 13 5.75 11.05 -0.38
C ALA A 13 6.37 9.72 0.03
N ALA A 14 5.71 9.00 0.93
CA ALA A 14 6.03 7.61 1.23
C ALA A 14 5.35 6.70 0.18
N ILE A 15 6.13 6.19 -0.76
CA ILE A 15 5.67 5.29 -1.84
C ILE A 15 6.13 3.85 -1.57
N HIS A 16 5.55 2.87 -2.28
CA HIS A 16 5.92 1.45 -2.17
C HIS A 16 5.76 0.82 -0.75
N LEU A 17 4.89 1.40 0.09
CA LEU A 17 4.60 0.86 1.42
C LEU A 17 4.20 -0.63 1.35
N SER A 18 4.88 -1.49 2.11
CA SER A 18 4.68 -2.95 2.14
C SER A 18 4.61 -3.44 3.59
N PRO A 19 3.74 -4.40 3.96
CA PRO A 19 2.77 -5.08 3.11
C PRO A 19 1.65 -4.15 2.61
N GLU A 20 1.10 -4.48 1.45
CA GLU A 20 0.05 -3.71 0.79
C GLU A 20 -1.32 -3.81 1.46
N ALA A 21 -2.22 -2.89 1.13
CA ALA A 21 -3.57 -2.86 1.68
C ALA A 21 -4.37 -4.12 1.28
N ALA A 22 -4.22 -4.59 0.03
CA ALA A 22 -4.89 -5.80 -0.44
C ALA A 22 -4.45 -7.06 0.34
N ASN A 23 -3.21 -7.05 0.83
CA ASN A 23 -2.60 -8.07 1.68
C ASN A 23 -2.76 -7.77 3.17
N LEU A 24 -3.72 -6.91 3.55
CA LEU A 24 -4.07 -6.57 4.93
C LEU A 24 -2.93 -5.94 5.75
N GLY A 25 -1.94 -5.34 5.08
CA GLY A 25 -0.85 -4.63 5.73
C GLY A 25 -1.34 -3.44 6.58
N PRO A 26 -0.46 -2.83 7.42
CA PRO A 26 -0.85 -1.78 8.36
C PRO A 26 -1.64 -0.63 7.73
N ILE A 27 -1.30 -0.24 6.49
CA ILE A 27 -2.01 0.83 5.78
C ILE A 27 -3.53 0.59 5.64
N SER A 28 -3.99 -0.67 5.65
CA SER A 28 -5.41 -1.05 5.59
C SER A 28 -6.20 -0.75 6.88
N LYS A 29 -5.52 -0.45 7.99
CA LYS A 29 -6.12 -0.12 9.29
C LYS A 29 -6.32 1.38 9.51
N ILE A 30 -5.78 2.21 8.61
CA ILE A 30 -5.85 3.68 8.69
C ILE A 30 -7.31 4.12 8.50
N LYS A 31 -7.72 5.11 9.31
CA LYS A 31 -9.03 5.73 9.28
C LYS A 31 -8.89 7.25 9.17
N ASN A 32 -9.94 7.89 8.66
CA ASN A 32 -10.00 9.36 8.64
C ASN A 32 -9.83 9.91 10.06
N GLY A 33 -8.98 10.92 10.20
CA GLY A 33 -8.66 11.55 11.49
C GLY A 33 -7.43 10.97 12.18
N ASP A 34 -6.86 9.86 11.71
CA ASP A 34 -5.58 9.36 12.24
C ASP A 34 -4.45 10.37 11.98
N LEU A 35 -3.65 10.63 13.00
CA LEU A 35 -2.42 11.40 12.86
C LEU A 35 -1.29 10.50 12.36
N ILE A 36 -0.73 10.85 11.21
CA ILE A 36 0.39 10.15 10.59
C ILE A 36 1.61 11.07 10.62
N ARG A 37 2.72 10.59 11.18
CA ARG A 37 4.00 11.27 11.17
C ARG A 37 4.92 10.63 10.14
N LEU A 38 5.29 11.40 9.11
CA LEU A 38 6.37 11.09 8.19
C LEU A 38 7.61 11.90 8.58
N ASP A 39 8.64 11.22 9.08
CA ASP A 39 9.92 11.82 9.41
C ASP A 39 10.98 11.36 8.40
N ALA A 40 11.20 12.17 7.37
CA ALA A 40 12.17 11.85 6.33
C ALA A 40 13.63 11.94 6.80
N ARG A 41 13.89 12.50 7.99
CA ARG A 41 15.25 12.59 8.55
C ARG A 41 15.61 11.30 9.29
N SER A 42 14.70 10.78 10.12
CA SER A 42 14.91 9.48 10.78
C SER A 42 14.54 8.28 9.90
N GLY A 43 13.81 8.50 8.80
CA GLY A 43 13.33 7.43 7.92
C GLY A 43 12.10 6.71 8.48
N GLU A 44 11.35 7.35 9.36
CA GLU A 44 10.22 6.74 10.06
C GLU A 44 8.87 7.20 9.50
N LEU A 45 7.92 6.26 9.48
CA LEU A 45 6.52 6.52 9.15
C LEU A 45 5.65 5.86 10.22
N ASN A 46 5.05 6.68 11.07
CA ASN A 46 4.32 6.23 12.26
C ASN A 46 2.88 6.73 12.26
N ILE A 47 1.96 5.92 12.78
CA ILE A 47 0.62 6.34 13.14
C ILE A 47 0.62 6.62 14.64
N LEU A 48 0.22 7.83 15.02
CA LEU A 48 0.26 8.31 16.40
C LEU A 48 -1.01 7.90 17.16
N ASP A 49 -1.30 6.60 17.17
CA ASP A 49 -2.34 5.98 17.98
C ASP A 49 -1.83 4.66 18.57
N GLU A 50 -1.84 4.56 19.89
CA GLU A 50 -1.42 3.38 20.64
C GLU A 50 -2.32 2.17 20.37
N ASN A 51 -3.60 2.40 20.06
CA ASN A 51 -4.54 1.34 19.74
C ASN A 51 -4.44 0.86 18.30
N PHE A 52 -3.56 1.45 17.48
CA PHE A 52 -3.48 1.14 16.06
C PHE A 52 -3.21 -0.36 15.78
N GLY A 53 -2.34 -0.99 16.59
CA GLY A 53 -1.95 -2.40 16.42
C GLY A 53 -3.13 -3.37 16.49
N ILE A 54 -4.10 -3.11 17.37
CA ILE A 54 -5.26 -3.97 17.62
C ILE A 54 -6.45 -3.69 16.68
N ARG A 55 -6.37 -2.64 15.84
CA ARG A 55 -7.45 -2.32 14.89
C ARG A 55 -7.58 -3.43 13.84
N GLU A 56 -8.82 -3.69 13.43
CA GLU A 56 -9.11 -4.57 12.30
C GLU A 56 -8.74 -3.90 10.97
N SER A 57 -8.14 -4.67 10.08
CA SER A 57 -7.83 -4.27 8.71
C SER A 57 -9.11 -4.16 7.88
N ARG A 58 -9.23 -3.09 7.09
CA ARG A 58 -10.33 -2.96 6.12
C ARG A 58 -9.91 -3.57 4.78
N LYS A 59 -10.64 -4.57 4.31
CA LYS A 59 -10.48 -5.12 2.96
C LYS A 59 -11.40 -4.38 1.99
N LYS A 60 -10.81 -3.79 0.95
CA LYS A 60 -11.57 -3.21 -0.16
C LYS A 60 -11.93 -4.32 -1.15
N ASP A 61 -13.15 -4.31 -1.66
CA ASP A 61 -13.52 -5.14 -2.82
C ASP A 61 -12.86 -4.56 -4.07
N LEU A 62 -12.06 -5.39 -4.74
CA LEU A 62 -11.29 -5.04 -5.94
C LEU A 62 -11.77 -5.80 -7.18
N SER A 63 -12.91 -6.51 -7.11
CA SER A 63 -13.44 -7.31 -8.22
C SER A 63 -13.63 -6.52 -9.51
N GLU A 64 -14.01 -5.23 -9.42
CA GLU A 64 -14.11 -4.33 -10.58
C GLU A 64 -12.76 -4.10 -11.29
N ASN A 65 -11.63 -4.31 -10.62
CA ASN A 65 -10.30 -4.18 -11.22
C ASN A 65 -9.82 -5.45 -11.92
N GLU A 66 -10.53 -6.56 -11.81
CA GLU A 66 -10.12 -7.85 -12.39
C GLU A 66 -10.50 -7.97 -13.87
N ARG A 67 -11.49 -7.18 -14.32
CA ARG A 67 -12.08 -7.29 -15.66
C ARG A 67 -12.01 -5.98 -16.46
N GLY A 68 -12.15 -6.11 -17.78
CA GLY A 68 -12.13 -5.03 -18.74
C GLY A 68 -10.71 -4.67 -19.23
N LEU A 69 -10.62 -4.14 -20.46
CA LEU A 69 -9.36 -3.71 -21.09
C LEU A 69 -8.26 -4.80 -21.14
N GLY A 70 -8.62 -6.08 -21.09
CA GLY A 70 -7.67 -7.20 -21.08
C GLY A 70 -7.00 -7.45 -19.74
N ARG A 71 -7.48 -6.85 -18.65
CA ARG A 71 -6.97 -7.07 -17.28
C ARG A 71 -7.04 -8.54 -16.86
N GLU A 72 -7.97 -9.30 -17.43
CA GLU A 72 -8.14 -10.73 -17.22
C GLU A 72 -6.89 -11.52 -17.63
N LEU A 73 -6.15 -11.06 -18.64
CA LEU A 73 -4.90 -11.68 -19.10
C LEU A 73 -3.79 -11.62 -18.05
N PHE A 74 -3.90 -10.70 -17.08
CA PHE A 74 -2.89 -10.44 -16.07
C PHE A 74 -3.27 -11.00 -14.69
N ASN A 75 -4.34 -11.80 -14.57
CA ASN A 75 -4.80 -12.30 -13.28
C ASN A 75 -3.70 -13.09 -12.54
N ILE A 76 -3.04 -14.02 -13.24
CA ILE A 76 -1.95 -14.83 -12.67
C ILE A 76 -0.80 -13.94 -12.16
N PHE A 77 -0.43 -12.91 -12.91
CA PHE A 77 0.62 -11.99 -12.50
C PHE A 77 0.24 -11.22 -11.23
N ARG A 78 -1.03 -10.83 -11.10
CA ARG A 78 -1.53 -10.09 -9.94
C ARG A 78 -1.60 -10.95 -8.69
N GLU A 79 -2.01 -12.21 -8.83
CA GLU A 79 -2.06 -13.17 -7.72
C GLU A 79 -0.67 -13.55 -7.20
N ASN A 80 0.35 -13.48 -8.05
CA ASN A 80 1.73 -13.90 -7.73
C ASN A 80 2.72 -12.72 -7.62
N ALA A 81 2.23 -11.49 -7.52
CA ALA A 81 3.09 -10.32 -7.38
C ALA A 81 3.72 -10.28 -5.98
N ALA A 82 5.04 -10.13 -5.93
CA ALA A 82 5.79 -9.93 -4.69
C ALA A 82 5.54 -8.54 -4.09
N ASP A 83 5.74 -8.40 -2.78
CA ASP A 83 5.77 -7.09 -2.13
C ASP A 83 6.73 -6.12 -2.85
N ALA A 84 6.38 -4.83 -2.86
CA ALA A 84 7.21 -3.80 -3.49
C ALA A 84 8.63 -3.72 -2.88
N LYS A 85 8.81 -4.08 -1.60
CA LYS A 85 10.14 -4.17 -0.95
C LYS A 85 11.07 -5.21 -1.59
N PHE A 86 10.52 -6.17 -2.33
CA PHE A 86 11.26 -7.17 -3.10
C PHE A 86 11.24 -6.90 -4.62
N GLY A 87 10.78 -5.72 -5.03
CA GLY A 87 10.81 -5.27 -6.42
C GLY A 87 9.50 -5.43 -7.21
N GLY A 88 8.44 -5.98 -6.62
CA GLY A 88 7.15 -6.13 -7.32
C GLY A 88 7.19 -7.11 -8.50
N GLY A 89 8.14 -8.05 -8.49
CA GLY A 89 8.25 -9.11 -9.48
C GLY A 89 7.22 -10.23 -9.26
N ILE A 90 7.34 -11.32 -10.02
CA ILE A 90 6.48 -12.51 -9.86
C ILE A 90 7.23 -13.56 -9.05
N THR A 91 6.55 -14.14 -8.05
CA THR A 91 7.07 -15.22 -7.18
C THR A 91 6.37 -16.54 -7.41
#